data_AF-V7BDM5-F1
#
_entry.id   AF-V7BDM5-F1
#
_cell.length_a   1.000
_cell.length_b   1.000
_cell.length_c   1.000
_cell.angle_alpha   90.00
_cell.angle_beta   90.00
_cell.angle_gamma   90.00
#
_symmetry.space_group_name_H-M   'P 1'
#
loop_
_entity.id
_entity.type
_entity.pdbx_description
1 polymer ?
#
loop_
_entity_poly.entity_id
_entity_poly.type
_entity_poly.pdbx_seq_one_letter_code
_entity_poly.pdbx_strand_id
1 'polypeptide(L)'
;MAYVDEDGSSDSGEDVHMLDGHKRHQVVVPSGSGGRKRSRKANGDAIVEAMLEIAAASKMRANAILKNEDRFSISKCIKVLDELQGVDEQLYFLALDLFENNSSAREIFISLKGEKRLPWLQCKLSAPP
;
A
#
# COMPACT_ATOMS: atom_id res chain seq x y z
N MET A 1 24.32 -50.31 -7.79
CA MET A 1 23.06 -49.56 -7.91
C MET A 1 22.67 -49.58 -9.37
N ALA A 2 21.52 -50.17 -9.68
CA ALA A 2 21.04 -50.39 -11.04
C ALA A 2 20.56 -49.09 -11.69
N TYR A 3 20.82 -48.98 -12.99
CA TYR A 3 20.28 -47.96 -13.89
C TYR A 3 18.79 -48.18 -14.09
N VAL A 4 18.00 -47.09 -14.08
CA VAL A 4 16.69 -47.04 -14.73
C VAL A 4 16.52 -45.69 -15.43
N ASP A 5 16.45 -45.81 -16.75
CA ASP A 5 15.97 -44.90 -17.79
C ASP A 5 14.42 -44.94 -17.78
N GLU A 6 13.73 -43.87 -18.20
CA GLU A 6 12.36 -43.95 -18.78
C GLU A 6 11.94 -42.57 -19.33
N ASP A 7 12.19 -42.42 -20.64
CA ASP A 7 11.67 -41.40 -21.54
C ASP A 7 10.20 -41.73 -21.88
N GLY A 8 9.26 -40.90 -21.41
CA GLY A 8 7.82 -41.11 -21.63
C GLY A 8 7.30 -40.34 -22.84
N SER A 9 7.56 -40.86 -24.03
CA SER A 9 6.96 -40.41 -25.30
C SER A 9 5.70 -41.21 -25.64
N SER A 10 4.76 -40.54 -26.32
CA SER A 10 3.76 -41.10 -27.27
C SER A 10 2.31 -41.32 -26.78
N ASP A 11 1.37 -40.68 -27.48
CA ASP A 11 0.05 -41.20 -27.90
C ASP A 11 -0.44 -40.35 -29.10
N SER A 12 -0.28 -40.81 -30.36
CA SER A 12 -1.25 -41.50 -31.24
C SER A 12 -2.55 -40.69 -31.48
N GLY A 13 -2.83 -40.14 -32.67
CA GLY A 13 -3.24 -40.84 -33.91
C GLY A 13 -4.77 -40.92 -33.97
N GLU A 14 -5.46 -39.94 -34.57
CA GLU A 14 -6.12 -39.97 -35.90
C GLU A 14 -7.66 -39.92 -35.78
N ASP A 15 -8.29 -38.85 -36.26
CA ASP A 15 -9.74 -38.80 -36.52
C ASP A 15 -10.01 -38.08 -37.83
N VAL A 16 -10.54 -38.84 -38.79
CA VAL A 16 -10.96 -38.39 -40.12
C VAL A 16 -12.36 -37.79 -40.05
N HIS A 17 -12.56 -36.58 -40.62
CA HIS A 17 -13.86 -36.28 -41.22
C HIS A 17 -13.75 -35.31 -42.39
N MET A 18 -14.68 -35.47 -43.30
CA MET A 18 -14.53 -35.30 -44.74
C MET A 18 -14.72 -33.86 -45.20
N LEU A 19 -13.92 -33.56 -46.22
CA LEU A 19 -14.08 -32.58 -47.29
C LEU A 19 -15.50 -32.06 -47.63
N ASP A 20 -15.45 -30.79 -48.02
CA ASP A 20 -16.32 -30.06 -48.96
C ASP A 20 -17.38 -29.12 -48.38
N GLY A 21 -17.34 -27.85 -48.83
CA GLY A 21 -18.31 -26.86 -48.39
C GLY A 21 -17.97 -25.38 -48.61
N HIS A 22 -17.52 -25.00 -49.80
CA HIS A 22 -17.90 -23.76 -50.49
C HIS A 22 -17.61 -22.35 -49.88
N LYS A 23 -17.14 -21.49 -50.81
CA LYS A 23 -17.18 -20.01 -50.89
C LYS A 23 -15.92 -19.27 -50.39
N ARG A 24 -15.12 -18.90 -51.39
CA ARG A 24 -14.01 -17.96 -51.36
C ARG A 24 -14.43 -16.64 -50.69
N HIS A 25 -13.85 -16.33 -49.54
CA HIS A 25 -13.57 -14.95 -49.15
C HIS A 25 -12.06 -14.78 -49.07
N GLN A 26 -11.51 -14.23 -50.14
CA GLN A 26 -10.12 -13.79 -50.21
C GLN A 26 -10.00 -12.55 -49.29
N VAL A 27 -9.50 -12.73 -48.08
CA VAL A 27 -9.09 -11.60 -47.24
C VAL A 27 -7.78 -11.09 -47.81
N VAL A 28 -7.88 -10.06 -48.65
CA VAL A 28 -6.73 -9.29 -49.13
C VAL A 28 -6.18 -8.52 -47.94
N VAL A 29 -5.05 -9.00 -47.39
CA VAL A 29 -4.20 -8.18 -46.52
C VAL A 29 -3.54 -7.10 -47.37
N PRO A 30 -3.69 -5.80 -47.05
CA PRO A 30 -2.90 -4.79 -47.72
C PRO A 30 -1.46 -4.92 -47.21
N SER A 31 -0.61 -5.51 -48.03
CA SER A 31 0.83 -5.40 -47.91
C SER A 31 1.22 -4.05 -48.52
N GLY A 32 1.61 -3.08 -47.68
CA GLY A 32 1.82 -1.70 -48.10
C GLY A 32 2.66 -0.90 -47.13
N SER A 33 3.97 -0.98 -47.37
CA SER A 33 5.08 -0.07 -47.01
C SER A 33 4.83 1.06 -46.01
N GLY A 34 5.71 1.13 -45.00
CA GLY A 34 5.96 2.39 -44.31
C GLY A 34 6.54 2.21 -42.93
N GLY A 35 7.83 1.86 -42.86
CA GLY A 35 8.59 1.99 -41.64
C GLY A 35 8.54 3.43 -41.14
N ARG A 36 7.68 3.70 -40.16
CA ARG A 36 7.91 4.78 -39.20
C ARG A 36 8.03 4.12 -37.83
N LYS A 37 9.22 3.57 -37.60
CA LYS A 37 9.77 3.44 -36.26
C LYS A 37 9.86 4.88 -35.74
N ARG A 38 8.77 5.40 -35.16
CA ARG A 38 8.80 6.66 -34.40
C ARG A 38 9.74 6.34 -33.26
N SER A 39 11.02 6.70 -33.44
CA SER A 39 11.96 6.85 -32.35
C SER A 39 11.29 7.81 -31.39
N ARG A 40 10.63 7.28 -30.36
CA ARG A 40 10.26 8.08 -29.20
C ARG A 40 11.61 8.39 -28.57
N LYS A 41 12.19 9.51 -28.96
CA LYS A 41 13.20 10.16 -28.15
C LYS A 41 12.46 10.48 -26.85
N ALA A 42 12.55 9.58 -25.88
CA ALA A 42 12.11 9.85 -24.53
C ALA A 42 13.02 10.99 -24.08
N ASN A 43 12.51 12.22 -24.17
CA ASN A 43 13.25 13.40 -23.77
C ASN A 43 13.60 13.17 -22.29
N GLY A 44 14.89 13.10 -21.96
CA GLY A 44 15.37 12.89 -20.59
C GLY A 44 14.74 13.89 -19.61
N ASP A 45 14.37 15.07 -20.10
CA ASP A 45 13.61 16.10 -19.40
C ASP A 45 12.32 15.57 -18.75
N ALA A 46 11.57 14.69 -19.41
CA ALA A 46 10.35 14.11 -18.83
C ALA A 46 10.65 13.16 -17.65
N ILE A 47 11.82 12.51 -17.67
CA ILE A 47 12.27 11.64 -16.58
C ILE A 47 12.75 12.50 -15.42
N VAL A 48 13.52 13.55 -15.69
CA VAL A 48 13.99 14.50 -14.68
C VAL A 48 12.78 15.17 -13.99
N GLU A 49 11.78 15.61 -14.75
CA GLU A 49 10.55 16.18 -14.20
C GLU A 49 9.80 15.18 -13.33
N ALA A 50 9.61 13.94 -13.80
CA ALA A 50 8.97 12.90 -13.01
C ALA A 50 9.74 12.59 -11.71
N MET A 51 11.08 12.60 -11.74
CA MET A 51 11.90 12.42 -10.54
C MET A 51 11.75 13.59 -9.56
N LEU A 52 11.66 14.83 -10.06
CA LEU A 52 11.42 16.02 -9.24
C LEU A 52 10.02 15.98 -8.61
N GLU A 53 8.99 15.57 -9.36
CA GLU A 53 7.64 15.37 -8.83
C GLU A 53 7.60 14.30 -7.74
N ILE A 54 8.26 13.15 -7.95
CA ILE A 54 8.37 12.08 -6.95
C ILE A 54 9.12 12.58 -5.70
N ALA A 55 10.22 13.32 -5.87
CA ALA A 55 10.97 13.90 -4.77
C ALA A 55 10.12 14.92 -4.00
N ALA A 56 9.40 15.79 -4.70
CA ALA A 56 8.50 16.78 -4.10
C ALA A 56 7.36 16.09 -3.32
N ALA A 57 6.68 15.12 -3.93
CA ALA A 57 5.64 14.34 -3.27
C ALA A 57 6.17 13.58 -2.04
N SER A 58 7.39 13.03 -2.12
CA SER A 58 8.02 12.31 -1.01
C SER A 58 8.38 13.24 0.14
N LYS A 59 8.94 14.43 -0.17
CA LYS A 59 9.20 15.49 0.81
C LYS A 59 7.90 15.98 1.47
N MET A 60 6.82 16.16 0.71
CA MET A 60 5.52 16.54 1.26
C MET A 60 5.00 15.50 2.25
N ARG A 61 5.08 14.21 1.90
CA ARG A 61 4.70 13.11 2.81
C ARG A 61 5.56 13.09 4.08
N ALA A 62 6.88 13.21 3.96
CA ALA A 62 7.78 13.27 5.12
C ALA A 62 7.48 14.48 6.04
N ASN A 63 7.27 15.66 5.46
CA ASN A 63 6.92 16.86 6.22
C ASN A 63 5.55 16.74 6.92
N ALA A 64 4.58 16.06 6.30
CA ALA A 64 3.28 15.82 6.91
C ALA A 64 3.41 14.91 8.14
N ILE A 65 4.29 13.91 8.10
CA ILE A 65 4.59 13.03 9.24
C ILE A 65 5.24 13.84 10.38
N LEU A 66 6.27 14.64 10.08
CA LEU A 66 6.95 15.45 11.11
C LEU A 66 6.02 16.49 11.76
N LYS A 67 5.18 17.17 10.97
CA LYS A 67 4.18 18.10 11.50
C LYS A 67 3.09 17.39 12.32
N ASN A 68 2.80 16.13 12.00
CA ASN A 68 1.83 15.33 12.73
C ASN A 68 2.35 15.00 14.14
N GLU A 69 3.66 14.74 14.30
CA GLU A 69 4.25 14.52 15.62
C GLU A 69 4.11 15.71 16.58
N ASP A 70 4.19 16.95 16.07
CA ASP A 70 3.95 18.14 16.89
C ASP A 70 2.47 18.27 17.31
N ARG A 71 1.55 17.99 16.37
CA ARG A 71 0.10 18.01 16.62
C ARG A 71 -0.33 17.01 17.69
N PHE A 72 0.33 15.85 17.75
CA PHE A 72 0.07 14.78 18.71
C PHE A 72 1.26 14.55 19.64
N SER A 73 1.97 15.63 19.99
CA SER A 73 3.10 15.57 20.89
C SER A 73 2.71 15.04 22.28
N ILE A 74 3.64 14.39 22.95
CA ILE A 74 3.45 13.85 24.31
C ILE A 74 2.99 14.97 25.25
N SER A 75 3.63 16.14 25.19
CA SER A 75 3.28 17.29 26.02
C SER A 75 1.81 17.72 25.84
N LYS A 76 1.25 17.57 24.63
CA LYS A 76 -0.15 17.89 24.36
C LYS A 76 -1.08 16.81 24.89
N CYS A 77 -0.67 15.55 24.83
CA CYS A 77 -1.38 14.44 25.46
C CYS A 77 -1.45 14.63 26.98
N ILE A 78 -0.33 14.98 27.63
CA ILE A 78 -0.25 15.26 29.07
C ILE A 78 -1.19 16.39 29.46
N LYS A 79 -1.16 17.54 28.77
CA LYS A 79 -2.08 18.66 29.05
C LYS A 79 -3.55 18.24 28.98
N VAL A 80 -3.91 17.47 27.96
CA VAL A 80 -5.30 16.98 27.80
C VAL A 80 -5.66 15.94 28.87
N LEU A 81 -4.69 15.15 29.34
CA LEU A 81 -4.86 14.18 30.41
C LEU A 81 -5.05 14.87 31.76
N ASP A 82 -4.28 15.93 32.05
CA ASP A 82 -4.39 16.74 33.28
C ASP A 82 -5.76 17.42 33.43
N GLU A 83 -6.36 17.82 32.31
CA GLU A 83 -7.70 18.43 32.27
C GLU A 83 -8.84 17.39 32.37
N LEU A 84 -8.53 16.09 32.26
CA LEU A 84 -9.52 15.02 32.24
C LEU A 84 -9.95 14.64 33.67
N GLN A 85 -11.25 14.74 33.95
CA GLN A 85 -11.79 14.35 35.25
C GLN A 85 -11.95 12.83 35.38
N GLY A 86 -11.79 12.31 36.60
CA GLY A 86 -12.01 10.89 36.90
C GLY A 86 -10.86 9.97 36.49
N VAL A 87 -9.69 10.53 36.17
CA VAL A 87 -8.45 9.77 36.01
C VAL A 87 -7.83 9.57 37.39
N ASP A 88 -7.71 8.31 37.83
CA ASP A 88 -6.94 7.98 39.01
C ASP A 88 -5.43 7.96 38.72
N GLU A 89 -4.62 8.00 39.78
CA GLU A 89 -3.15 8.08 39.68
C GLU A 89 -2.55 6.90 38.91
N GLN A 90 -3.06 5.68 39.11
CA GLN A 90 -2.56 4.49 38.41
C GLN A 90 -2.86 4.57 36.91
N LEU A 91 -4.09 4.95 36.56
CA LEU A 91 -4.51 5.14 35.17
C LEU A 91 -3.70 6.26 34.50
N TYR A 92 -3.36 7.32 35.24
CA TYR A 92 -2.54 8.41 34.74
C TYR A 92 -1.15 7.93 34.33
N PHE A 93 -0.43 7.21 35.21
CA PHE A 93 0.90 6.68 34.90
C PHE A 93 0.87 5.68 33.73
N LEU A 94 -0.11 4.78 33.70
CA LEU A 94 -0.29 3.85 32.58
C LEU A 94 -0.55 4.58 31.25
N ALA A 95 -1.27 5.70 31.28
CA ALA A 95 -1.48 6.53 30.09
C ALA A 95 -0.20 7.22 29.63
N LEU A 96 0.66 7.67 30.56
CA LEU A 96 1.98 8.23 30.21
C LEU A 96 2.84 7.20 29.49
N ASP A 97 2.93 5.98 30.03
CA ASP A 97 3.68 4.88 29.42
C ASP A 97 3.15 4.54 28.02
N LEU A 98 1.83 4.55 27.85
CA LEU A 98 1.17 4.34 26.57
C LEU A 98 1.56 5.42 25.55
N PHE A 99 1.56 6.70 25.95
CA PHE A 99 1.86 7.80 25.04
C PHE A 99 3.34 7.88 24.66
N GLU A 100 4.24 7.54 25.58
CA GLU A 100 5.67 7.50 25.30
C GLU A 100 6.00 6.47 24.20
N ASN A 101 5.43 5.28 24.32
CA ASN A 101 5.78 4.14 23.46
C ASN A 101 4.91 4.03 22.18
N ASN A 102 3.77 4.73 22.10
CA ASN A 102 2.82 4.52 21.02
C ASN A 102 2.31 5.83 20.38
N SER A 103 2.84 6.16 19.20
CA SER A 103 2.43 7.35 18.41
C SER A 103 0.98 7.29 17.93
N SER A 104 0.48 6.10 17.56
CA SER A 104 -0.92 5.94 17.14
C SER A 104 -1.90 6.18 18.29
N ALA A 105 -1.53 5.80 19.51
CA ALA A 105 -2.33 6.06 20.70
C ALA A 105 -2.46 7.57 20.96
N ARG A 106 -1.37 8.33 20.77
CA ARG A 106 -1.37 9.81 20.88
C ARG A 106 -2.33 10.45 19.87
N GLU A 107 -2.25 10.04 18.60
CA GLU A 107 -3.12 10.54 17.53
C GLU A 107 -4.60 10.29 17.84
N ILE A 108 -4.94 9.06 18.25
CA ILE A 108 -6.31 8.70 18.60
C ILE A 108 -6.77 9.53 19.81
N PHE A 109 -6.00 9.56 20.90
CA PHE A 109 -6.38 10.24 22.13
C PHE A 109 -6.66 11.73 21.93
N ILE A 110 -5.79 12.43 21.19
CA ILE A 110 -5.98 13.85 20.88
C ILE A 110 -7.19 14.07 19.96
N SER A 111 -7.41 13.18 19.00
CA SER A 111 -8.52 13.28 18.04
C SER A 111 -9.89 13.00 18.66
N LEU A 112 -9.94 12.22 19.74
CA LEU A 112 -11.17 11.97 20.49
C LEU A 112 -11.64 13.25 21.20
N LYS A 113 -12.97 13.42 21.30
CA LYS A 113 -13.60 14.46 22.14
C LYS A 113 -13.54 14.04 23.62
N GLY A 114 -13.51 15.01 24.54
CA GLY A 114 -13.29 14.78 25.98
C GLY A 114 -14.13 13.65 26.58
N GLU A 115 -15.42 13.59 26.26
CA GLU A 115 -16.35 12.55 26.72
C GLU A 115 -15.99 11.10 26.29
N LYS A 116 -15.19 10.94 25.23
CA LYS A 116 -14.73 9.64 24.72
C LYS A 116 -13.34 9.27 25.18
N ARG A 117 -12.57 10.23 25.73
CA ARG A 117 -11.16 10.03 26.10
C ARG A 117 -11.00 9.06 27.27
N LEU A 118 -11.72 9.28 28.36
CA LEU A 118 -11.62 8.44 29.56
C LEU A 118 -12.05 6.98 29.30
N PRO A 119 -13.23 6.70 28.70
CA PRO A 119 -13.62 5.33 28.40
C PRO A 119 -12.66 4.64 27.42
N TRP A 120 -12.10 5.39 26.48
CA TRP A 120 -11.11 4.86 25.55
C TRP A 120 -9.81 4.46 26.26
N LEU A 121 -9.29 5.30 27.17
CA LEU A 121 -8.10 4.98 27.98
C LEU A 121 -8.31 3.72 28.82
N GLN A 122 -9.43 3.66 29.53
CA GLN A 122 -9.78 2.50 30.36
C GLN A 122 -9.87 1.22 29.53
N CYS A 123 -10.55 1.28 28.38
CA CYS A 123 -10.64 0.13 27.47
C CYS A 123 -9.27 -0.29 26.91
N LYS A 124 -8.43 0.69 26.55
CA LYS A 124 -7.10 0.45 25.97
C LYS A 124 -6.14 -0.20 26.97
N LEU A 125 -6.22 0.19 28.24
CA LEU A 125 -5.35 -0.28 29.32
C LEU A 125 -5.91 -1.50 30.07
N SER A 126 -7.19 -1.82 29.89
CA SER A 126 -7.81 -3.05 30.39
C SER A 126 -7.61 -4.25 29.46
N ALA A 127 -7.13 -4.04 28.23
CA ALA A 127 -6.85 -5.13 27.31
C ALA A 127 -5.58 -5.88 27.75
N PRO A 128 -5.62 -7.21 27.94
CA PRO A 128 -4.41 -7.98 28.18
C PRO A 128 -3.46 -7.90 26.96
N PRO A 129 -2.14 -8.00 27.18
CA PRO A 129 -1.12 -7.88 26.13
C PRO A 129 -1.22 -8.95 25.04
#